data_AF-A0A9Q3E3F9-F1
#
_entry.id   AF-A0A9Q3E3F9-F1
#
_cell.length_a   1.000
_cell.length_b   1.000
_cell.length_c   1.000
_cell.angle_alpha   90.00
_cell.angle_beta   90.00
_cell.angle_gamma   90.00
#
_symmetry.space_group_name_H-M   'P 1'
#
loop_
_entity.id
_entity.type
_entity.pdbx_description
1 polymer ?
#
loop_
_entity_poly.entity_id
_entity_poly.type
_entity_poly.pdbx_seq_one_letter_code
_entity_poly.pdbx_strand_id
1 'polypeptide(L)'
;MRLDHGLHDSPWWKCEIITKWANNSWIFKMENAFESSIFNAEKDKPLTWFLKQKDILSALHPDMSDSMINIRILRKFGGELEHSIKCRCVEPCSTEHYINAMEDIITKTRIGKTWIRVPMESKMVSKAAREYKRPERPVLKCNKCGSTSHLANTCTKKTKINEVQVI
;
A
#
# COMPACT_ATOMS: atom_id res chain seq x y z
N MET A 1 10.27 -36.72 -43.17
CA MET A 1 9.63 -36.44 -41.86
C MET A 1 9.39 -34.93 -41.65
N ARG A 2 8.69 -34.25 -42.56
CA ARG A 2 8.30 -32.83 -42.39
C ARG A 2 6.87 -32.56 -42.91
N LEU A 3 6.03 -33.59 -42.95
CA LEU A 3 4.68 -33.53 -43.56
C LEU A 3 3.56 -34.02 -42.61
N ASP A 4 3.84 -34.29 -41.34
CA ASP A 4 2.84 -34.81 -40.37
C ASP A 4 2.42 -33.82 -39.28
N HIS A 5 2.99 -32.63 -39.24
CA HIS A 5 2.57 -31.58 -38.31
C HIS A 5 2.15 -30.37 -39.15
N GLY A 6 0.85 -30.20 -39.32
CA GLY A 6 0.27 -29.11 -40.08
C GLY A 6 0.67 -27.74 -39.53
N LEU A 7 0.33 -26.68 -40.26
CA LEU A 7 0.41 -25.29 -39.78
C LEU A 7 -0.54 -25.12 -38.59
N HIS A 8 -0.06 -25.48 -37.40
CA HIS A 8 -0.77 -25.25 -36.15
C HIS A 8 -0.47 -23.84 -35.63
N ASP A 9 -1.47 -23.25 -34.97
CA ASP A 9 -1.40 -21.95 -34.33
C ASP A 9 -0.44 -21.95 -33.13
N SER A 10 0.04 -20.76 -32.74
CA SER A 10 1.01 -20.62 -31.64
C SER A 10 0.48 -21.17 -30.28
N PRO A 11 -0.79 -20.95 -29.89
CA PRO A 11 -1.37 -21.60 -28.71
C PRO A 11 -1.26 -23.12 -28.74
N TRP A 12 -1.57 -23.75 -29.88
CA TRP A 12 -1.45 -25.20 -30.04
C TRP A 12 -0.03 -25.70 -29.76
N TRP A 13 0.99 -25.06 -30.34
CA TRP A 13 2.38 -25.45 -30.11
C TRP A 13 2.81 -25.28 -28.66
N LYS A 14 2.35 -24.24 -27.97
CA LYS A 14 2.63 -24.05 -26.53
C LYS A 14 2.02 -25.20 -25.72
N CYS A 15 0.77 -25.56 -25.98
CA CYS A 15 0.12 -26.69 -25.34
C CYS A 15 0.88 -27.99 -25.61
N GLU A 16 1.21 -28.29 -26.86
CA GLU A 16 1.89 -29.53 -27.24
C GLU A 16 3.28 -29.68 -26.60
N ILE A 17 4.05 -28.58 -26.53
CA ILE A 17 5.35 -28.57 -25.85
C ILE A 17 5.18 -28.82 -24.35
N ILE A 18 4.20 -28.17 -23.72
CA ILE A 18 3.91 -28.37 -22.30
C ILE A 18 3.48 -29.83 -22.07
N THR A 19 2.54 -30.36 -22.85
CA THR A 19 2.09 -31.75 -22.72
C THR A 19 3.22 -32.76 -22.87
N LYS A 20 4.17 -32.53 -23.78
CA LYS A 20 5.29 -33.46 -24.00
C LYS A 20 6.45 -33.32 -23.02
N TRP A 21 6.71 -32.12 -22.52
CA TRP A 21 7.95 -31.81 -21.80
C TRP A 21 7.75 -31.25 -20.38
N ALA A 22 6.54 -30.84 -20.02
CA ALA A 22 6.22 -30.44 -18.66
C ALA A 22 6.10 -31.67 -17.76
N ASN A 23 7.17 -31.97 -17.04
CA ASN A 23 7.12 -32.91 -15.94
C ASN A 23 6.53 -32.26 -14.68
N ASN A 24 6.07 -33.08 -13.73
CA ASN A 24 5.49 -32.60 -12.46
C ASN A 24 6.41 -31.63 -11.71
N SER A 25 7.74 -31.80 -11.82
CA SER A 25 8.70 -30.89 -11.20
C SER A 25 8.71 -29.50 -11.84
N TRP A 26 8.49 -29.41 -13.16
CA TRP A 26 8.35 -28.12 -13.85
C TRP A 26 7.05 -27.44 -13.47
N ILE A 27 5.92 -28.16 -13.42
CA ILE A 27 4.62 -27.62 -12.99
C ILE A 27 4.75 -27.04 -11.58
N PHE A 28 5.30 -27.81 -10.65
CA PHE A 28 5.53 -27.37 -9.28
C PHE A 28 6.44 -26.13 -9.18
N LYS A 29 7.47 -26.03 -10.03
CA LYS A 29 8.33 -24.83 -10.10
C LYS A 29 7.58 -23.61 -10.60
N MET A 30 6.75 -23.75 -11.63
CA MET A 30 5.95 -22.65 -12.19
C MET A 30 4.88 -22.20 -11.21
N GLU A 31 4.18 -23.13 -10.56
CA GLU A 31 3.21 -22.82 -9.50
C GLU A 31 3.87 -22.06 -8.35
N ASN A 32 5.01 -22.55 -7.84
CA ASN A 32 5.74 -21.84 -6.80
C ASN A 32 6.26 -20.47 -7.26
N ALA A 33 6.68 -20.35 -8.52
CA ALA A 33 7.13 -19.07 -9.07
C ALA A 33 5.99 -18.05 -9.10
N PHE A 34 4.76 -18.47 -9.44
CA PHE A 34 3.58 -17.61 -9.36
C PHE A 34 3.16 -17.34 -7.90
N GLU A 35 3.13 -18.38 -7.07
CA GLU A 35 2.62 -18.27 -5.71
C GLU A 35 3.46 -17.36 -4.82
N SER A 36 4.79 -17.50 -4.91
CA SER A 36 5.75 -16.66 -4.18
C SER A 36 5.93 -15.25 -4.75
N SER A 37 5.43 -14.98 -5.96
CA SER A 37 5.56 -13.67 -6.58
C SER A 37 4.49 -12.71 -6.07
N ILE A 38 4.92 -11.84 -5.17
CA ILE A 38 4.14 -10.69 -4.69
C ILE A 38 4.70 -9.44 -5.38
N PHE A 39 3.82 -8.58 -5.89
CA PHE A 39 4.23 -7.36 -6.57
C PHE A 39 4.80 -6.34 -5.58
N ASN A 40 5.95 -5.75 -5.90
CA ASN A 40 6.56 -4.67 -5.14
C ASN A 40 6.71 -3.40 -5.99
N ALA A 41 5.97 -2.34 -5.66
CA ALA A 41 5.94 -1.11 -6.45
C ALA A 41 7.26 -0.31 -6.48
N GLU A 42 8.24 -0.63 -5.62
CA GLU A 42 9.55 0.01 -5.62
C GLU A 42 10.57 -0.72 -6.49
N LYS A 43 10.43 -2.05 -6.58
CA LYS A 43 11.41 -2.92 -7.26
C LYS A 43 10.94 -3.36 -8.63
N ASP A 44 9.65 -3.61 -8.77
CA ASP A 44 9.06 -4.21 -9.96
C ASP A 44 8.47 -3.16 -10.88
N LYS A 45 8.69 -3.32 -12.19
CA LYS A 45 7.98 -2.55 -13.22
C LYS A 45 6.65 -3.24 -13.51
N PRO A 46 5.50 -2.53 -13.45
CA PRO A 46 4.18 -3.13 -13.60
C PRO A 46 4.02 -3.95 -14.88
N LEU A 47 4.35 -3.38 -16.04
CA LEU A 47 4.27 -4.06 -17.33
C LEU A 47 5.04 -5.38 -17.35
N THR A 48 6.33 -5.37 -17.01
CA THR A 48 7.17 -6.57 -17.09
C THR A 48 6.76 -7.62 -16.08
N TRP A 49 6.39 -7.20 -14.88
CA TRP A 49 5.99 -8.12 -13.83
C TRP A 49 4.65 -8.78 -14.18
N PHE A 50 3.68 -7.99 -14.63
CA PHE A 50 2.35 -8.49 -15.01
C PHE A 50 2.45 -9.49 -16.17
N LEU A 51 3.18 -9.16 -17.24
CA LEU A 51 3.36 -10.05 -18.38
C LEU A 51 4.02 -11.37 -17.99
N LYS A 52 5.03 -11.32 -17.10
CA LYS A 52 5.66 -12.54 -16.58
C LYS A 52 4.65 -13.44 -15.85
N GLN A 53 3.78 -12.87 -15.01
CA GLN A 53 2.75 -13.66 -14.34
C GLN A 53 1.70 -14.19 -15.33
N LYS A 54 1.33 -13.41 -16.35
CA LYS A 54 0.44 -13.84 -17.42
C LYS A 54 1.01 -15.04 -18.17
N ASP A 55 2.30 -15.01 -18.50
CA ASP A 55 2.97 -16.12 -19.18
C ASP A 55 2.99 -17.40 -18.34
N ILE A 56 3.30 -17.28 -17.04
CA ILE A 56 3.28 -18.42 -16.12
C ILE A 56 1.88 -19.03 -16.04
N LEU A 57 0.84 -18.21 -15.85
CA LEU A 57 -0.54 -18.70 -15.76
C LEU A 57 -1.05 -19.26 -17.08
N SER A 58 -0.72 -18.65 -18.22
CA SER A 58 -1.11 -19.14 -19.54
C SER A 58 -0.45 -20.49 -19.84
N ALA A 59 0.76 -20.74 -19.32
CA ALA A 59 1.43 -22.01 -19.46
C ALA A 59 0.86 -23.09 -18.50
N LEU A 60 0.48 -22.71 -17.28
CA LEU A 60 -0.13 -23.64 -16.33
C LEU A 60 -1.60 -23.96 -16.65
N HIS A 61 -2.32 -23.00 -17.21
CA HIS A 61 -3.76 -23.06 -17.45
C HIS A 61 -4.11 -22.50 -18.84
N PRO A 62 -3.81 -23.24 -19.92
CA PRO A 62 -4.05 -22.78 -21.29
C PRO A 62 -5.54 -22.54 -21.60
N ASP A 63 -6.45 -23.23 -20.90
CA ASP A 63 -7.90 -23.10 -21.09
C ASP A 63 -8.52 -21.92 -20.33
N MET A 64 -7.71 -21.17 -19.56
CA MET A 64 -8.20 -20.05 -18.76
C MET A 64 -8.38 -18.79 -19.60
N SER A 65 -9.49 -18.09 -19.42
CA SER A 65 -9.72 -16.82 -20.12
C SER A 65 -8.76 -15.73 -19.65
N ASP A 66 -8.38 -14.83 -20.56
CA ASP A 66 -7.51 -13.69 -20.27
C ASP A 66 -8.05 -12.82 -19.11
N SER A 67 -9.37 -12.65 -19.03
CA SER A 67 -10.00 -11.94 -17.90
C SER A 67 -9.73 -12.62 -16.56
N MET A 68 -9.90 -13.95 -16.50
CA MET A 68 -9.65 -14.72 -15.28
C MET A 68 -8.17 -14.70 -14.88
N ILE A 69 -7.27 -14.78 -15.87
CA ILE A 69 -5.82 -14.61 -15.66
C ILE A 69 -5.54 -13.24 -15.04
N ASN A 70 -6.08 -12.17 -15.62
CA ASN A 70 -5.88 -10.81 -15.11
C ASN A 70 -6.38 -10.65 -13.66
N ILE A 71 -7.56 -11.20 -13.33
CA ILE A 71 -8.11 -11.19 -11.96
C ILE A 71 -7.21 -11.96 -10.99
N ARG A 72 -6.67 -13.11 -11.40
CA ARG A 72 -5.75 -13.89 -10.56
C ARG A 72 -4.45 -13.13 -10.29
N ILE A 73 -3.88 -12.49 -11.30
CA ILE A 73 -2.68 -11.66 -11.14
C ILE A 73 -2.99 -10.47 -10.24
N LEU A 74 -4.16 -9.85 -10.38
CA LEU A 74 -4.57 -8.70 -9.56
C LEU A 74 -4.61 -9.02 -8.05
N ARG A 75 -5.00 -10.23 -7.67
CA ARG A 75 -4.98 -10.69 -6.27
C ARG A 75 -3.57 -10.72 -5.66
N LYS A 76 -2.51 -10.77 -6.47
CA LYS A 76 -1.11 -10.74 -6.01
C LYS A 76 -0.61 -9.34 -5.63
N PHE A 77 -1.37 -8.28 -5.96
CA PHE A 77 -1.06 -6.92 -5.52
C PHE A 77 -1.50 -6.67 -4.07
N GLY A 78 -2.66 -7.23 -3.70
CA GLY A 78 -3.23 -7.13 -2.36
C GLY A 78 -3.61 -5.71 -1.91
N GLY A 79 -4.44 -5.65 -0.86
CA GLY A 79 -4.71 -4.43 -0.09
C GLY A 79 -5.23 -3.25 -0.92
N GLU A 80 -4.68 -2.06 -0.64
CA GLU A 80 -5.11 -0.80 -1.24
C GLU A 80 -4.78 -0.71 -2.74
N LEU A 81 -3.67 -1.33 -3.16
CA LEU A 81 -3.26 -1.32 -4.57
C LEU A 81 -4.23 -2.14 -5.41
N GLU A 82 -4.58 -3.35 -4.95
CA GLU A 82 -5.60 -4.19 -5.59
C GLU A 82 -6.93 -3.44 -5.73
N HIS A 83 -7.42 -2.84 -4.64
CA HIS A 83 -8.68 -2.11 -4.64
C HIS A 83 -8.65 -0.92 -5.61
N SER A 84 -7.57 -0.14 -5.59
CA SER A 84 -7.39 1.04 -6.45
C SER A 84 -7.39 0.68 -7.93
N ILE A 85 -6.80 -0.46 -8.30
CA ILE A 85 -6.79 -0.95 -9.69
C ILE A 85 -8.18 -1.44 -10.09
N LYS A 86 -8.87 -2.20 -9.22
CA LYS A 86 -10.25 -2.65 -9.45
C LYS A 86 -11.20 -1.48 -9.72
N CYS A 87 -11.11 -0.40 -8.96
CA CYS A 87 -11.93 0.78 -9.17
C CYS A 87 -11.72 1.47 -10.53
N ARG A 88 -10.56 1.26 -11.19
CA ARG A 88 -10.24 1.83 -12.50
C ARG A 88 -10.52 0.87 -13.67
N CYS A 89 -10.73 -0.42 -13.37
CA CYS A 89 -10.92 -1.49 -14.35
C CYS A 89 -12.33 -2.06 -14.19
N VAL A 90 -13.31 -1.46 -14.88
CA VAL A 90 -14.67 -2.01 -14.96
C VAL A 90 -14.67 -3.17 -15.95
N GLU A 91 -15.15 -4.34 -15.55
CA GLU A 91 -15.18 -5.52 -16.44
C GLU A 91 -16.24 -5.39 -17.55
N PRO A 92 -15.97 -5.91 -18.76
CA PRO A 92 -14.73 -6.58 -19.18
C PRO A 92 -13.59 -5.60 -19.50
N CYS A 93 -12.40 -5.90 -19.00
CA CYS A 93 -11.23 -5.04 -19.09
C CYS A 93 -10.04 -5.77 -19.73
N SER A 94 -9.37 -5.14 -20.70
CA SER A 94 -8.22 -5.74 -21.38
C SER A 94 -7.00 -5.80 -20.47
N THR A 95 -6.07 -6.71 -20.76
CA THR A 95 -4.77 -6.80 -20.05
C THR A 95 -4.02 -5.46 -20.10
N GLU A 96 -4.06 -4.77 -21.24
CA GLU A 96 -3.43 -3.45 -21.41
C GLU A 96 -4.02 -2.41 -20.47
N HIS A 97 -5.35 -2.39 -20.32
CA HIS A 97 -6.01 -1.44 -19.42
C HIS A 97 -5.67 -1.70 -17.95
N TYR A 98 -5.53 -2.98 -17.53
CA TYR A 98 -5.01 -3.31 -16.21
C TYR A 98 -3.59 -2.77 -15.98
N ILE A 99 -2.70 -2.98 -16.95
CA ILE A 99 -1.30 -2.52 -16.87
C ILE A 99 -1.24 -0.99 -16.83
N ASN A 100 -1.97 -0.31 -17.71
CA ASN A 100 -2.04 1.15 -17.75
C ASN A 100 -2.59 1.71 -16.42
N ALA A 101 -3.63 1.12 -15.86
CA ALA A 101 -4.17 1.52 -14.57
C ALA A 101 -3.15 1.33 -13.42
N MET A 102 -2.40 0.23 -13.44
CA MET A 102 -1.33 -0.04 -12.46
C MET A 102 -0.22 1.00 -12.56
N GLU A 103 0.29 1.24 -13.78
CA GLU A 103 1.33 2.25 -14.02
C GLU A 103 0.86 3.63 -13.59
N ASP A 104 -0.38 4.00 -13.90
CA ASP A 104 -0.97 5.27 -13.52
C ASP A 104 -1.04 5.44 -11.99
N ILE A 105 -1.51 4.41 -11.27
CA ILE A 105 -1.57 4.44 -9.81
C ILE A 105 -0.17 4.55 -9.22
N ILE A 106 0.79 3.75 -9.66
CA ILE A 106 2.12 3.69 -9.07
C ILE A 106 2.93 4.96 -9.37
N THR A 107 2.71 5.58 -10.52
CA THR A 107 3.38 6.83 -10.90
C THR A 107 2.75 8.04 -10.23
N LYS A 108 1.41 8.15 -10.21
CA LYS A 108 0.69 9.31 -9.68
C LYS A 108 0.43 9.25 -8.19
N THR A 109 0.50 8.08 -7.57
CA THR A 109 0.24 7.90 -6.13
C THR A 109 1.43 7.27 -5.41
N ARG A 110 1.43 7.35 -4.08
CA ARG A 110 2.37 6.62 -3.22
C ARG A 110 1.85 5.24 -2.79
N ILE A 111 0.72 4.78 -3.35
CA ILE A 111 0.09 3.50 -3.00
C ILE A 111 1.02 2.36 -3.44
N GLY A 112 1.26 1.41 -2.54
CA GLY A 112 2.13 0.26 -2.79
C GLY A 112 3.63 0.50 -2.60
N LYS A 113 4.07 1.74 -2.33
CA LYS A 113 5.46 2.05 -1.95
C LYS A 113 5.60 1.99 -0.43
N THR A 114 6.67 1.34 0.04
CA THR A 114 6.99 1.31 1.46
C THR A 114 7.39 2.71 1.89
N TRP A 115 6.91 3.18 3.05
CA TRP A 115 7.37 4.46 3.59
C TRP A 115 8.84 4.31 3.98
N ILE A 116 9.76 4.78 3.12
CA ILE A 116 11.16 4.92 3.51
C ILE A 116 11.20 6.02 4.56
N ARG A 117 11.31 5.64 5.84
CA ARG A 117 11.85 6.56 6.85
C ARG A 117 13.27 6.81 6.42
N VAL A 118 13.51 7.92 5.72
CA VAL A 118 14.86 8.42 5.50
C VAL A 118 15.50 8.47 6.89
N PRO A 119 16.60 7.76 7.16
CA PRO A 119 17.39 8.03 8.34
C PRO A 119 17.79 9.48 8.20
N MET A 120 17.19 10.34 9.01
CA MET A 120 17.61 11.72 9.12
C MET A 120 19.04 11.60 9.64
N GLU A 121 20.03 11.74 8.75
CA GLU A 121 21.43 11.81 9.14
C GLU A 121 21.51 12.92 10.17
N SER A 122 21.60 12.53 11.44
CA SER A 122 21.82 13.43 12.52
C SER A 122 23.26 13.89 12.37
N LYS A 123 23.48 14.92 11.54
CA LYS A 123 24.67 15.75 11.65
C LYS A 123 24.65 16.25 13.08
N MET A 124 25.46 15.62 13.94
CA MET A 124 25.71 16.05 15.30
C MET A 124 26.43 17.40 15.22
N VAL A 125 25.68 18.45 14.97
CA VAL A 125 26.11 19.79 15.30
C VAL A 125 26.02 19.85 16.81
N SER A 126 27.17 19.83 17.46
CA SER A 126 27.35 20.11 18.89
C SER A 126 26.81 21.51 19.19
N LYS A 127 25.50 21.59 19.40
CA LYS A 127 24.87 22.78 19.98
C LYS A 127 25.25 22.78 21.45
N ALA A 128 26.13 23.72 21.81
CA ALA A 128 26.34 24.13 23.19
C ALA A 128 24.97 24.25 23.89
N ALA A 129 24.85 23.62 25.05
CA ALA A 129 23.63 23.58 25.83
C ALA A 129 23.19 25.02 26.16
N ARG A 130 22.21 25.54 25.41
CA ARG A 130 21.42 26.68 25.88
C ARG A 130 20.44 26.12 26.88
N GLU A 131 20.68 26.44 28.14
CA GLU A 131 19.78 26.16 29.25
C GLU A 131 18.40 26.74 28.94
N TYR A 132 17.45 25.86 28.63
CA TYR A 132 16.09 26.25 28.28
C TYR A 132 15.34 26.54 29.58
N LYS A 133 15.34 27.80 30.02
CA LYS A 133 14.44 28.24 31.10
C LYS A 133 13.00 28.07 30.62
N ARG A 134 12.35 27.00 31.09
CA ARG A 134 10.91 26.77 30.91
C ARG A 134 10.17 27.98 31.49
N PRO A 135 9.32 28.69 30.72
CA PRO A 135 8.51 29.75 31.31
C PRO A 135 7.63 29.13 32.40
N GLU A 136 7.72 29.68 33.61
CA GLU A 136 6.92 29.22 34.74
C GLU A 136 5.43 29.31 34.39
N ARG A 137 4.70 28.20 34.58
CA ARG A 137 3.26 28.20 34.38
C ARG A 137 2.64 29.13 35.44
N PRO A 138 1.76 30.07 35.05
CA PRO A 138 1.10 30.93 36.02
C PRO A 138 0.28 30.07 36.98
N VAL A 139 0.49 30.26 38.27
CA VAL A 139 -0.25 29.54 39.31
C VAL A 139 -1.69 30.03 39.28
N LEU A 140 -2.61 29.21 38.79
CA LEU A 140 -4.04 29.52 38.78
C LEU A 140 -4.56 29.59 40.22
N LYS A 141 -5.17 30.72 40.57
CA LYS A 141 -5.85 30.96 41.85
C LYS A 141 -7.36 30.90 41.67
N CYS A 142 -8.07 30.41 42.69
CA CYS A 142 -9.53 30.40 42.74
C CYS A 142 -10.08 31.83 42.69
N ASN A 143 -10.89 32.15 41.68
CA ASN A 143 -11.47 33.49 41.54
C ASN A 143 -12.54 33.83 42.59
N LYS A 144 -13.05 32.86 43.36
CA LYS A 144 -14.02 33.10 44.44
C LYS A 144 -13.38 33.43 45.79
N CYS A 145 -12.22 32.86 46.10
CA CYS A 145 -11.59 32.98 47.43
C CYS A 145 -10.08 33.29 47.41
N GLY A 146 -9.48 33.39 46.23
CA GLY A 146 -8.06 33.72 46.04
C GLY A 146 -7.07 32.59 46.31
N SER A 147 -7.50 31.41 46.79
CA SER A 147 -6.55 30.32 47.12
C SER A 147 -6.08 29.54 45.89
N THR A 148 -4.85 29.04 45.92
CA THR A 148 -4.23 28.23 44.85
C THR A 148 -4.49 26.72 44.96
N SER A 149 -5.11 26.27 46.06
CA SER A 149 -5.36 24.85 46.34
C SER A 149 -6.52 24.25 45.54
N HIS A 150 -7.38 25.06 44.94
CA HIS A 150 -8.55 24.60 44.19
C HIS A 150 -8.97 25.65 43.15
N LEU A 151 -9.90 25.27 42.26
CA LEU A 151 -10.47 26.15 41.24
C LEU A 151 -11.87 26.63 41.66
N ALA A 152 -12.39 27.70 41.03
CA ALA A 152 -13.63 28.35 41.44
C ALA A 152 -14.89 27.47 41.39
N ASN A 153 -14.84 26.40 40.60
CA ASN A 153 -15.90 25.39 40.48
C ASN A 153 -15.97 24.46 41.70
N THR A 154 -14.86 24.21 42.39
CA THR A 154 -14.79 23.36 43.59
C THR A 154 -14.66 24.16 44.89
N CYS A 155 -14.87 25.47 44.82
CA CYS A 155 -14.76 26.35 45.97
C CYS A 155 -16.00 26.27 46.88
N THR A 156 -15.77 25.94 48.15
CA THR A 156 -16.79 25.84 49.21
C THR A 156 -17.06 27.16 49.95
N LYS A 157 -16.33 28.25 49.64
CA LYS A 157 -16.48 29.56 50.28
C LYS A 157 -17.52 30.42 49.53
N LYS A 158 -18.47 31.03 50.26
CA LYS A 158 -19.48 31.95 49.70
C LYS A 158 -18.86 33.34 49.43
N THR A 159 -19.18 33.92 48.29
CA THR A 159 -18.70 35.24 47.82
C THR A 159 -19.12 36.37 48.77
N LYS A 160 -18.22 37.29 49.13
CA LYS A 160 -18.58 38.59 49.73
C LYS A 160 -18.79 39.60 48.58
N ILE A 161 -20.01 40.09 48.41
CA ILE A 161 -20.34 41.17 47.47
C ILE A 161 -20.16 42.49 48.22
N ASN A 162 -19.30 43.39 47.73
CA ASN A 162 -18.98 44.66 48.39
C ASN A 162 -20.06 45.73 48.18
N GLU A 163 -20.16 46.58 49.20
CA GLU A 163 -21.01 47.75 49.38
C GLU A 163 -20.88 48.79 48.24
N VAL A 164 -22.02 49.35 47.83
CA VAL A 164 -22.12 50.47 46.88
C VAL A 164 -21.77 51.76 47.62
N GLN A 165 -20.71 52.46 47.22
CA GLN A 165 -20.50 53.85 47.62
C GLN A 165 -21.33 54.77 46.73
N VAL A 166 -22.28 55.45 47.37
CA VAL A 166 -23.10 56.53 46.84
C VAL A 166 -22.20 57.75 46.58
N ILE A 167 -22.29 58.32 45.39
CA ILE A 167 -21.92 59.73 45.10
C ILE A 167 -23.16 60.37 44.50
#